data_AF-A0A8S3XX41-F1
#
_entry.id   AF-A0A8S3XX41-F1
#
_cell.length_a   1.000
_cell.length_b   1.000
_cell.length_c   1.000
_cell.angle_alpha   90.00
_cell.angle_beta   90.00
_cell.angle_gamma   90.00
#
_symmetry.space_group_name_H-M   'P 1'
#
loop_
_entity.id
_entity.type
_entity.pdbx_description
1 polymer ?
#
loop_
_entity_poly.entity_id
_entity_poly.type
_entity_poly.pdbx_seq_one_letter_code
_entity_poly.pdbx_strand_id
1 'polypeptide(L)'
;MLKISKEKETYLEKLKENTTTLEETMKNTENVQTLSSELEKTIINSLEQDKASKTSNEKPKIITKQTQELISKRTELLSKRKKSKEMRHELKELYKKTNRAIRQDYERHRRIIIERNMVTYKSSKRALKELATQRTKLGYKVYKMEKRKQETEKT
;
A
#
# COMPACT_ATOMS: atom_id res chain seq x y z
N MET A 1 -3.86 -15.93 -2.51
CA MET A 1 -4.16 -17.14 -1.71
C MET A 1 -3.62 -17.02 -0.27
N LEU A 2 -2.31 -16.94 -0.03
CA LEU A 2 -1.73 -16.87 1.34
C LEU A 2 -2.19 -15.69 2.22
N LYS A 3 -2.42 -14.50 1.65
CA LYS A 3 -2.91 -13.32 2.42
C LYS A 3 -4.32 -13.53 2.98
N ILE A 4 -5.22 -14.08 2.16
CA ILE A 4 -6.61 -14.37 2.54
C ILE A 4 -6.65 -15.44 3.64
N SER A 5 -5.74 -16.41 3.63
CA SER A 5 -5.65 -17.43 4.69
C SER A 5 -5.24 -16.81 6.04
N LYS A 6 -4.21 -15.96 6.04
CA LYS A 6 -3.73 -15.29 7.26
C LYS A 6 -4.75 -14.31 7.84
N GLU A 7 -5.45 -13.56 6.98
CA GLU A 7 -6.53 -12.65 7.39
C GLU A 7 -7.71 -13.43 7.97
N LYS A 8 -8.02 -14.61 7.42
CA LYS A 8 -9.06 -15.50 7.96
C LYS A 8 -8.66 -16.10 9.32
N GLU A 9 -7.42 -16.51 9.49
CA GLU A 9 -6.89 -17.04 10.75
C GLU A 9 -6.93 -15.98 11.86
N THR A 10 -6.43 -14.77 11.58
CA THR A 10 -6.47 -13.67 12.56
C THR A 10 -7.90 -13.23 12.90
N TYR A 11 -8.82 -13.27 11.94
CA TYR A 11 -10.24 -13.02 12.22
C TYR A 11 -10.84 -14.10 13.13
N LEU A 12 -10.52 -15.37 12.89
CA LEU A 12 -11.00 -16.50 13.71
C LEU A 12 -10.44 -16.46 15.13
N GLU A 13 -9.18 -16.08 15.31
CA GLU A 13 -8.58 -15.91 16.65
C GLU A 13 -9.29 -14.79 17.42
N LYS A 14 -9.45 -13.61 16.81
CA LYS A 14 -10.19 -12.49 17.43
C LYS A 14 -11.63 -12.83 17.76
N LEU A 15 -12.29 -13.59 16.89
CA LEU A 15 -13.66 -14.04 17.13
C LEU A 15 -13.73 -14.95 18.35
N LYS A 16 -12.79 -15.92 18.47
CA LYS A 16 -12.71 -16.80 19.63
C LYS A 16 -12.49 -16.02 20.92
N GLU A 17 -11.56 -15.07 20.90
CA GLU A 17 -11.23 -14.22 22.07
C GLU A 17 -12.43 -13.37 22.53
N ASN A 18 -13.19 -12.81 21.58
CA ASN A 18 -14.43 -12.08 21.88
C ASN A 18 -15.54 -13.00 22.42
N THR A 19 -15.65 -14.24 21.92
CA THR A 19 -16.65 -15.18 22.43
C THR A 19 -16.32 -15.69 23.83
N THR A 20 -15.06 -15.98 24.14
CA THR A 20 -14.66 -16.45 25.48
C THR A 20 -14.85 -15.36 26.53
N THR A 21 -14.51 -14.12 26.20
CA THR A 21 -14.73 -12.97 27.10
C THR A 21 -16.21 -12.73 27.36
N LEU A 22 -17.07 -12.88 26.35
CA LEU A 22 -18.53 -12.79 26.53
C LEU A 22 -19.11 -13.95 27.34
N GLU A 23 -18.61 -15.18 27.17
CA GLU A 23 -19.04 -16.32 27.98
C GLU A 23 -18.64 -16.16 29.46
N GLU A 24 -17.49 -15.57 29.73
CA GLU A 24 -17.03 -15.25 31.09
C GLU A 24 -17.88 -14.15 31.73
N THR A 25 -18.22 -13.09 30.99
CA THR A 25 -19.10 -12.05 31.53
C THR A 25 -20.51 -12.57 31.75
N MET A 26 -21.06 -13.38 30.83
CA MET A 26 -22.37 -14.04 31.00
C MET A 26 -22.48 -14.89 32.25
N LYS A 27 -21.41 -15.58 32.65
CA LYS A 27 -21.38 -16.40 33.88
C LYS A 27 -21.31 -15.57 35.16
N ASN A 28 -20.80 -14.34 35.07
CA ASN A 28 -20.52 -13.48 36.22
C ASN A 28 -21.54 -12.34 36.40
N THR A 29 -22.40 -12.08 35.44
CA THR A 29 -23.39 -10.99 35.52
C THR A 29 -24.75 -11.47 36.05
N GLU A 30 -25.19 -10.91 37.18
CA GLU A 30 -26.54 -11.13 37.74
C GLU A 30 -27.61 -10.25 37.09
N ASN A 31 -27.21 -9.19 36.37
CA ASN A 31 -28.12 -8.20 35.79
C ASN A 31 -28.10 -8.23 34.26
N VAL A 32 -29.26 -8.47 33.64
CA VAL A 32 -29.44 -8.52 32.17
C VAL A 32 -29.03 -7.21 31.49
N GLN A 33 -29.18 -6.07 32.19
CA GLN A 33 -28.88 -4.76 31.63
C GLN A 33 -27.38 -4.48 31.53
N THR A 34 -26.57 -5.00 32.46
CA THR A 34 -25.10 -4.90 32.38
C THR A 34 -24.57 -5.79 31.25
N LEU A 35 -25.16 -6.97 31.07
CA LEU A 35 -24.82 -7.87 29.96
C LEU A 35 -25.11 -7.22 28.59
N SER A 36 -26.31 -6.64 28.43
CA SER A 36 -26.68 -5.94 27.19
C SER A 36 -25.70 -4.79 26.89
N SER A 37 -25.29 -4.05 27.91
CA SER A 37 -24.37 -2.93 27.78
C SER A 37 -22.94 -3.39 27.37
N GLU A 38 -22.48 -4.52 27.88
CA GLU A 38 -21.17 -5.10 27.51
C GLU A 38 -21.17 -5.72 26.11
N LEU A 39 -22.28 -6.35 25.71
CA LEU A 39 -22.48 -6.83 24.35
C LEU A 39 -22.43 -5.67 23.35
N GLU A 40 -23.15 -4.58 23.62
CA GLU A 40 -23.13 -3.39 22.77
C GLU A 40 -21.71 -2.80 22.67
N LYS A 41 -21.00 -2.67 23.78
CA LYS A 41 -19.60 -2.18 23.78
C LYS A 41 -18.68 -3.08 22.96
N THR A 42 -18.78 -4.40 23.13
CA THR A 42 -17.96 -5.38 22.40
C THR A 42 -18.24 -5.31 20.90
N ILE A 43 -19.51 -5.17 20.51
CA ILE A 43 -19.92 -5.01 19.10
C ILE A 43 -19.38 -3.70 18.51
N ILE A 44 -19.54 -2.57 19.23
CA ILE A 44 -19.06 -1.26 18.79
C ILE A 44 -17.54 -1.28 18.61
N ASN A 45 -16.80 -1.79 19.60
CA ASN A 45 -15.35 -1.90 19.54
C ASN A 45 -14.87 -2.77 18.37
N SER A 46 -15.53 -3.90 18.12
CA SER A 46 -15.23 -4.76 16.96
C SER A 46 -15.44 -4.03 15.63
N LEU A 47 -16.52 -3.24 15.52
CA LEU A 47 -16.83 -2.48 14.31
C LEU A 47 -15.85 -1.31 14.09
N GLU A 48 -15.34 -0.69 15.15
CA GLU A 48 -14.38 0.40 15.06
C GLU A 48 -12.97 -0.06 14.69
N GLN A 49 -12.51 -1.20 15.23
CA GLN A 49 -11.22 -1.79 14.84
C GLN A 49 -11.17 -2.15 13.34
N ASP A 50 -12.29 -2.62 12.78
CA ASP A 50 -12.43 -2.91 11.35
C ASP A 50 -12.43 -1.66 10.47
N LYS A 51 -12.84 -0.51 11.01
CA LYS A 51 -12.74 0.78 10.32
C LYS A 51 -11.31 1.33 10.38
N ALA A 52 -10.63 1.22 11.53
CA ALA A 52 -9.26 1.68 11.71
C ALA A 52 -8.25 0.97 10.79
N SER A 53 -8.45 -0.31 10.49
CA SER A 53 -7.61 -1.04 9.53
C SER A 53 -7.79 -0.58 8.07
N LYS A 54 -8.94 0.04 7.74
CA LYS A 54 -9.28 0.53 6.40
C LYS A 54 -8.91 2.01 6.18
N THR A 55 -8.59 2.76 7.24
CA THR A 55 -8.36 4.22 7.20
C THR A 55 -6.90 4.65 7.06
N SER A 56 -5.98 3.75 6.66
CA SER A 56 -4.68 4.22 6.16
C SER A 56 -4.89 4.98 4.84
N ASN A 57 -5.19 6.27 4.96
CA ASN A 57 -5.38 7.23 3.88
C ASN A 57 -4.06 7.53 3.14
N GLU A 58 -2.98 6.82 3.46
CA GLU A 58 -1.76 6.84 2.68
C GLU A 58 -2.02 6.19 1.33
N LYS A 59 -2.09 7.03 0.31
CA LYS A 59 -2.08 6.57 -1.09
C LYS A 59 -0.95 5.55 -1.24
N PRO A 60 -1.23 4.33 -1.71
CA PRO A 60 -0.19 3.32 -1.83
C PRO A 60 0.93 3.87 -2.72
N LYS A 61 2.14 3.97 -2.17
CA LYS A 61 3.31 4.39 -2.94
C LYS A 61 3.54 3.35 -4.02
N ILE A 62 3.48 3.78 -5.28
CA ILE A 62 3.66 2.90 -6.45
C ILE A 62 5.07 2.28 -6.43
N ILE A 63 6.07 3.09 -6.05
CA ILE A 63 7.48 2.68 -5.99
C ILE A 63 7.80 2.13 -4.60
N THR A 64 8.39 0.93 -4.57
CA THR A 64 8.81 0.27 -3.32
C THR A 64 10.11 0.87 -2.78
N LYS A 65 10.38 0.63 -1.48
CA LYS A 65 11.64 1.07 -0.83
C LYS A 65 12.87 0.52 -1.56
N GLN A 66 12.83 -0.74 -1.97
CA GLN A 66 13.92 -1.38 -2.73
C GLN A 66 14.20 -0.67 -4.06
N THR A 67 13.15 -0.33 -4.82
CA THR A 67 13.31 0.42 -6.07
C THR A 67 13.85 1.82 -5.80
N GLN A 68 13.43 2.47 -4.72
CA GLN A 68 13.96 3.76 -4.29
C GLN A 68 15.46 3.69 -3.97
N GLU A 69 15.91 2.66 -3.25
CA GLU A 69 17.33 2.42 -2.96
C GLU A 69 18.15 2.21 -4.23
N LEU A 70 17.62 1.46 -5.22
CA LEU A 70 18.27 1.28 -6.52
C LEU A 70 18.39 2.61 -7.28
N ILE A 71 17.38 3.48 -7.20
CA ILE A 71 17.43 4.82 -7.78
C ILE A 71 18.50 5.65 -7.08
N SER A 72 18.54 5.65 -5.75
CA SER A 72 19.53 6.41 -4.95
C SER A 72 20.95 5.98 -5.27
N LYS A 73 21.24 4.66 -5.24
CA LYS A 73 22.56 4.11 -5.60
C LYS A 73 22.96 4.49 -7.03
N ARG A 74 22.02 4.43 -7.98
CA ARG A 74 22.27 4.87 -9.35
C ARG A 74 22.61 6.36 -9.42
N THR A 75 21.89 7.22 -8.69
CA THR A 75 22.14 8.66 -8.68
C THR A 75 23.48 9.02 -8.03
N GLU A 76 23.84 8.37 -6.93
CA GLU A 76 25.13 8.54 -6.26
C GLU A 76 26.29 8.14 -7.16
N LEU A 77 26.17 7.03 -7.88
CA LEU A 77 27.22 6.57 -8.78
C LEU A 77 27.26 7.39 -10.08
N LEU A 78 26.12 7.97 -10.48
CA LEU A 78 26.05 8.90 -11.60
C LEU A 78 26.77 10.24 -11.30
N SER A 79 26.63 10.76 -10.07
CA SER A 79 27.18 12.06 -9.65
C SER A 79 28.70 12.08 -9.45
N LYS A 80 29.34 10.91 -9.33
CA LYS A 80 30.81 10.81 -9.26
C LYS A 80 31.48 11.32 -10.55
N ARG A 81 32.37 12.31 -10.44
CA ARG A 81 33.07 12.94 -11.58
C ARG A 81 34.06 12.02 -12.29
N LYS A 82 34.83 11.21 -11.55
CA LYS A 82 35.78 10.23 -12.10
C LYS A 82 35.27 8.82 -11.78
N LYS A 83 35.11 7.97 -12.80
CA LYS A 83 34.58 6.60 -12.68
C LYS A 83 35.60 5.59 -13.19
N SER A 84 35.86 4.55 -12.39
CA SER A 84 36.65 3.40 -12.82
C SER A 84 35.91 2.58 -13.89
N LYS A 85 36.59 1.64 -14.53
CA LYS A 85 35.96 0.70 -15.48
C LYS A 85 34.85 -0.12 -14.81
N GLU A 86 35.11 -0.57 -13.58
CA GLU A 86 34.16 -1.30 -12.74
C GLU A 86 32.94 -0.45 -12.38
N MET A 87 33.13 0.80 -11.95
CA MET A 87 32.02 1.72 -11.65
C MET A 87 31.13 1.97 -12.87
N ARG A 88 31.71 2.08 -14.08
CA ARG A 88 30.92 2.22 -15.32
C ARG A 88 30.10 0.96 -15.63
N HIS A 89 30.67 -0.22 -15.37
CA HIS A 89 29.95 -1.47 -15.51
C HIS A 89 28.81 -1.60 -14.49
N GLU A 90 29.08 -1.30 -13.22
CA GLU A 90 28.09 -1.28 -12.16
C GLU A 90 26.95 -0.29 -12.47
N LEU A 91 27.27 0.89 -13.00
CA LEU A 91 26.25 1.86 -13.42
C LEU A 91 25.32 1.29 -14.48
N LYS A 92 25.86 0.60 -15.49
CA LYS A 92 25.08 -0.05 -16.55
C LYS A 92 24.14 -1.10 -15.98
N GLU A 93 24.61 -1.90 -15.04
CA GLU A 93 23.79 -2.92 -14.37
C GLU A 93 22.73 -2.29 -13.45
N LEU A 94 23.07 -1.20 -12.75
CA LEU A 94 22.09 -0.41 -11.98
C LEU A 94 20.98 0.12 -12.88
N TYR A 95 21.28 0.68 -14.06
CA TYR A 95 20.24 1.11 -15.00
C TYR A 95 19.27 -0.02 -15.38
N LYS A 96 19.80 -1.21 -15.70
CA LYS A 96 18.95 -2.38 -16.03
C LYS A 96 18.10 -2.81 -14.84
N LYS A 97 18.70 -2.94 -13.66
CA LYS A 97 18.04 -3.37 -12.41
C LYS A 97 16.96 -2.38 -12.00
N THR A 98 17.26 -1.08 -11.96
CA THR A 98 16.31 -0.02 -11.62
C THR A 98 15.14 -0.01 -12.60
N ASN A 99 15.38 -0.08 -13.91
CA ASN A 99 14.31 -0.08 -14.91
C ASN A 99 13.40 -1.32 -14.78
N ARG A 100 13.99 -2.50 -14.52
CA ARG A 100 13.24 -3.73 -14.28
C ARG A 100 12.37 -3.61 -13.01
N ALA A 101 12.93 -3.10 -11.92
CA ALA A 101 12.22 -2.92 -10.65
C ALA A 101 11.06 -1.92 -10.78
N ILE A 102 11.28 -0.80 -11.46
CA ILE A 102 10.22 0.19 -11.75
C ILE A 102 9.07 -0.47 -12.52
N ARG A 103 9.36 -1.23 -13.58
CA ARG A 103 8.31 -1.94 -14.35
C ARG A 103 7.52 -2.90 -13.47
N GLN A 104 8.20 -3.68 -12.64
CA GLN A 104 7.56 -4.63 -11.72
C GLN A 104 6.65 -3.94 -10.69
N ASP A 105 7.09 -2.79 -10.17
CA ASP A 105 6.31 -1.98 -9.23
C ASP A 105 5.04 -1.42 -9.88
N TYR A 106 5.13 -0.92 -11.12
CA TYR A 106 3.95 -0.49 -11.88
C TYR A 106 2.99 -1.64 -12.19
N GLU A 107 3.49 -2.82 -12.57
CA GLU A 107 2.64 -4.00 -12.81
C GLU A 107 1.97 -4.51 -11.54
N ARG A 108 2.68 -4.47 -10.40
CA ARG A 108 2.08 -4.79 -9.09
C ARG A 108 0.97 -3.81 -8.76
N HIS A 109 1.22 -2.51 -8.88
CA HIS A 109 0.22 -1.48 -8.62
C HIS A 109 -1.01 -1.62 -9.54
N ARG A 110 -0.79 -1.89 -10.83
CA ARG A 110 -1.87 -2.14 -11.80
C ARG A 110 -2.74 -3.33 -11.39
N ARG A 111 -2.12 -4.44 -10.99
CA ARG A 111 -2.83 -5.63 -10.52
C ARG A 111 -3.67 -5.33 -9.28
N ILE A 112 -3.12 -4.61 -8.30
CA ILE A 112 -3.83 -4.24 -7.06
C ILE A 112 -5.09 -3.42 -7.37
N ILE A 113 -5.01 -2.44 -8.27
CA ILE A 113 -6.17 -1.62 -8.64
C ILE A 113 -7.25 -2.45 -9.31
N ILE A 114 -6.86 -3.34 -10.23
CA ILE A 114 -7.79 -4.23 -10.91
C ILE A 114 -8.45 -5.16 -9.90
N GLU A 115 -7.67 -5.84 -9.07
CA GLU A 115 -8.17 -6.76 -8.04
C GLU A 115 -9.14 -6.06 -7.08
N ARG A 116 -8.76 -4.89 -6.54
CA ARG A 116 -9.64 -4.09 -5.67
C ARG A 116 -10.96 -3.74 -6.35
N ASN A 117 -10.93 -3.22 -7.59
CA ASN A 117 -12.15 -2.84 -8.30
C ASN A 117 -13.01 -4.04 -8.69
N MET A 118 -12.40 -5.19 -8.98
CA MET A 118 -13.12 -6.43 -9.23
C MET A 118 -13.80 -6.97 -7.96
N VAL A 119 -13.10 -6.95 -6.83
CA VAL A 119 -13.66 -7.41 -5.53
C VAL A 119 -14.76 -6.48 -5.04
N THR A 120 -14.53 -5.16 -5.05
CA THR A 120 -15.48 -4.19 -4.47
C THR A 120 -16.66 -3.87 -5.38
N TYR A 121 -16.43 -3.73 -6.69
CA TYR A 121 -17.44 -3.23 -7.63
C TYR A 121 -17.77 -4.19 -8.77
N LYS A 122 -17.06 -5.33 -8.87
CA LYS A 122 -17.18 -6.28 -10.00
C LYS A 122 -17.05 -5.60 -11.37
N SER A 123 -16.27 -4.50 -11.44
CA SER A 123 -16.24 -3.62 -12.61
C SER A 123 -14.83 -3.40 -13.12
N SER A 124 -14.52 -4.03 -14.25
CA SER A 124 -13.27 -3.81 -15.00
C SER A 124 -13.19 -2.40 -15.60
N LYS A 125 -14.33 -1.84 -16.05
CA LYS A 125 -14.42 -0.47 -16.58
C LYS A 125 -13.98 0.57 -15.55
N ARG A 126 -14.40 0.41 -14.28
CA ARG A 126 -13.96 1.28 -13.18
C ARG A 126 -12.46 1.19 -12.95
N ALA A 127 -11.91 -0.03 -12.93
CA ALA A 127 -10.47 -0.24 -12.80
C ALA A 127 -9.67 0.49 -13.89
N LEU A 128 -10.09 0.36 -15.15
CA LEU A 128 -9.42 1.01 -16.29
C LEU A 128 -9.52 2.53 -16.23
N LYS A 129 -10.68 3.08 -15.81
CA LYS A 129 -10.85 4.53 -15.64
C LYS A 129 -9.93 5.08 -14.55
N GLU A 130 -9.79 4.36 -13.45
CA GLU A 130 -8.88 4.72 -12.36
C GLU A 130 -7.42 4.73 -12.81
N LEU A 131 -6.98 3.66 -13.49
CA LEU A 131 -5.63 3.56 -14.05
C LEU A 131 -5.32 4.69 -15.05
N ALA A 132 -6.26 5.00 -15.95
CA ALA A 132 -6.12 6.09 -16.90
C ALA A 132 -5.97 7.45 -16.21
N THR A 133 -6.78 7.72 -15.19
CA THR A 133 -6.74 8.97 -14.41
C THR A 133 -5.40 9.13 -13.70
N GLN A 134 -4.87 8.05 -13.13
CA GLN A 134 -3.58 8.06 -12.45
C GLN A 134 -2.41 8.25 -13.42
N ARG A 135 -2.46 7.64 -14.62
CA ARG A 135 -1.47 7.85 -15.68
C ARG A 135 -1.39 9.32 -16.09
N THR A 136 -2.53 9.97 -16.31
CA THR A 136 -2.59 11.40 -16.68
C THR A 136 -2.02 12.29 -15.57
N LYS A 137 -2.32 12.00 -14.29
CA LYS A 137 -1.78 12.74 -13.15
C LYS A 137 -0.26 12.59 -13.01
N LEU A 138 0.31 11.43 -13.33
CA LEU A 138 1.75 11.21 -13.34
C LEU A 138 2.43 11.98 -14.48
N GLY A 139 1.89 11.92 -15.70
CA GLY A 139 2.42 12.68 -16.84
C GLY A 139 2.40 14.19 -16.59
N TYR A 140 1.32 14.73 -16.03
CA TYR A 140 1.22 16.15 -15.69
C TYR A 140 2.20 16.58 -14.58
N LYS A 141 2.51 15.70 -13.61
CA LYS A 141 3.53 15.96 -12.59
C LYS A 141 4.94 16.01 -13.18
N VAL A 142 5.27 15.10 -14.11
CA VAL A 142 6.56 15.09 -14.81
C VAL A 142 6.74 16.40 -15.58
N TYR A 143 5.74 16.81 -16.36
CA TYR A 143 5.72 18.09 -17.07
C TYR A 143 5.94 19.30 -16.15
N LYS A 144 5.25 19.37 -15.00
CA LYS A 144 5.43 20.45 -14.02
C LYS A 144 6.82 20.46 -13.39
N MET A 145 7.44 19.30 -13.17
CA MET A 145 8.81 19.21 -12.62
C MET A 145 9.87 19.64 -13.65
N GLU A 146 9.71 19.27 -14.92
CA GLU A 146 10.59 19.69 -16.01
C GLU A 146 10.53 21.20 -16.25
N LYS A 147 9.32 21.78 -16.22
CA LYS A 147 9.13 23.23 -16.34
C LYS A 147 9.85 24.00 -15.21
N ARG A 148 9.74 23.53 -13.96
CA ARG A 148 10.42 24.14 -12.80
C ARG A 148 11.94 24.06 -12.88
N LYS A 149 12.50 22.95 -13.39
CA LYS A 149 13.95 22.81 -13.59
C LYS A 149 14.49 23.81 -14.62
N GLN A 150 13.76 23.98 -15.73
CA GLN A 150 14.11 24.95 -16.77
C GLN A 150 14.02 26.41 -16.28
N GLU A 151 13.13 26.70 -15.34
CA GLU A 151 13.02 28.02 -14.70
C GLU A 151 14.19 28.26 -13.72
N THR A 152 14.58 27.25 -12.93
CA THR A 152 15.71 27.36 -11.98
C THR A 152 17.09 27.36 -12.63
N GLU A 153 17.25 26.82 -13.84
CA GLU A 153 18.52 26.84 -14.59
C GLU A 153 18.74 28.15 -15.37
N LYS A 154 17.71 29.01 -15.46
CA LYS A 154 17.76 30.32 -16.12
C LYS A 154 17.97 31.50 -15.17
N THR A 155 18.07 31.23 -13.87
CA THR A 155 18.29 32.24 -12.82
C THR A 155 19.68 32.04 -12.23
#